data_AF-A0ABD0NS22-F1
#
_entry.id   AF-A0ABD0NS22-F1
#
_cell.length_a   1.000
_cell.length_b   1.000
_cell.length_c   1.000
_cell.angle_alpha   90.00
_cell.angle_beta   90.00
_cell.angle_gamma   90.00
#
_symmetry.space_group_name_H-M   'P 1'
#
loop_
_entity.id
_entity.type
_entity.pdbx_description
1 polymer ?
#
loop_
_entity_poly.entity_id
_entity_poly.type
_entity_poly.pdbx_seq_one_letter_code
_entity_poly.pdbx_strand_id
1 'polypeptide(L)'
;TATGTQGDKAYLESRLFYPKRRSQCLQFYHYNSGGADDQLNIWVREYTAENPKGALRLIQNISGSWELYHVMLNVSDKFRVVFEGVKGGEASKGGLSLDDINLSETKCPQYTWRIRNFTSLLATTPAGSKTYNGYSFQIGLYINGKTGSPDKMAIYFHLTSGPNDDKLQWPCPWRQASMELMDQNPDIQHRMNNIRMITTDPTKNTTD
;
A
#
# COMPACT_ATOMS: atom_id res chain seq x y z
N THR A 1 9.67 8.98 -20.77
CA THR A 1 11.04 8.46 -20.99
C THR A 1 11.29 8.05 -22.43
N ALA A 2 10.32 8.07 -23.34
CA ALA A 2 10.51 7.73 -24.76
C ALA A 2 11.63 8.52 -25.51
N THR A 3 11.89 9.77 -25.12
CA THR A 3 12.82 10.68 -25.82
C THR A 3 14.09 11.05 -25.03
N GLY A 4 14.29 10.50 -23.84
CA GLY A 4 15.47 10.79 -23.01
C GLY A 4 16.64 9.85 -23.27
N THR A 5 17.80 10.16 -22.68
CA THR A 5 18.96 9.27 -22.56
C THR A 5 18.96 8.50 -21.24
N GLN A 6 19.75 7.42 -21.16
CA GLN A 6 19.87 6.63 -19.93
C GLN A 6 20.41 7.50 -18.78
N GLY A 7 19.72 7.50 -17.64
CA GLY A 7 20.07 8.31 -16.48
C GLY A 7 19.48 9.72 -16.48
N ASP A 8 18.76 10.15 -17.54
CA ASP A 8 18.00 11.40 -17.53
C ASP A 8 16.98 11.41 -16.39
N LYS A 9 16.81 12.58 -15.77
CA LYS A 9 15.98 12.76 -14.57
C LYS A 9 14.94 13.86 -14.74
N ALA A 10 13.72 13.59 -14.25
CA ALA A 10 12.67 14.58 -14.08
C ALA A 10 12.24 14.61 -12.60
N TYR A 11 11.96 15.81 -12.07
CA TYR A 11 11.58 15.99 -10.66
C TYR A 11 10.22 16.67 -10.55
N LEU A 12 9.35 16.12 -9.70
CA LEU A 12 8.12 16.76 -9.23
C LEU A 12 8.22 16.94 -7.72
N GLU A 13 8.24 18.19 -7.25
CA GLU A 13 8.43 18.54 -5.85
C GLU A 13 7.17 19.17 -5.25
N SER A 14 6.74 18.68 -4.09
CA SER A 14 5.57 19.18 -3.39
C SER A 14 5.77 20.61 -2.86
N ARG A 15 4.65 21.25 -2.47
CA ARG A 15 4.71 22.37 -1.53
C ARG A 15 5.35 21.95 -0.21
N LEU A 16 5.80 22.94 0.57
CA LEU A 16 6.31 22.70 1.92
C LEU A 16 5.18 22.25 2.86
N PHE A 17 5.39 21.14 3.55
CA PHE A 17 4.53 20.60 4.59
C PHE A 17 5.12 20.87 5.97
N TYR A 18 4.25 20.97 6.98
CA TYR A 18 4.57 21.23 8.38
C TYR A 18 3.94 20.10 9.21
N PRO A 19 4.65 18.98 9.44
CA PRO A 19 4.06 17.82 10.10
C PRO A 19 3.75 18.11 11.58
N LYS A 20 2.62 17.56 12.07
CA LYS A 20 2.23 17.62 13.49
C LYS A 20 2.58 16.33 14.25
N ARG A 21 2.78 15.22 13.52
CA ARG A 21 3.12 13.88 14.01
C ARG A 21 4.31 13.33 13.21
N ARG A 22 5.14 12.51 13.87
CA ARG A 22 6.33 11.85 13.29
C ARG A 22 6.02 10.55 12.52
N SER A 23 4.92 10.52 11.80
CA SER A 23 4.51 9.37 10.99
C SER A 23 3.51 9.85 9.96
N GLN A 24 3.85 9.67 8.69
CA GLN A 24 2.97 9.99 7.57
C GLN A 24 2.91 8.81 6.59
N CYS A 25 1.77 8.67 5.94
CA CYS A 25 1.61 7.79 4.80
C CYS A 25 1.39 8.64 3.54
N LEU A 26 2.34 8.53 2.62
CA LEU A 26 2.22 9.00 1.25
C LEU A 26 1.62 7.87 0.41
N GLN A 27 0.60 8.18 -0.38
CA GLN A 27 -0.02 7.23 -1.30
C GLN A 27 -0.29 7.88 -2.65
N PHE A 28 -0.19 7.09 -3.71
CA PHE A 28 -0.40 7.53 -5.09
C PHE A 28 -0.56 6.30 -6.01
N TYR A 29 -1.21 6.50 -7.15
CA TYR A 29 -1.17 5.54 -8.24
C TYR A 29 0.05 5.84 -9.12
N HIS A 30 0.74 4.79 -9.56
CA HIS A 30 1.87 4.87 -10.46
C HIS A 30 1.70 3.92 -11.65
N TYR A 31 1.88 4.44 -12.87
CA TYR A 31 1.95 3.66 -14.10
C TYR A 31 3.27 3.84 -14.83
N ASN A 32 3.90 2.71 -15.17
CA ASN A 32 5.00 2.68 -16.13
C ASN A 32 4.51 2.13 -17.49
N SER A 33 4.63 2.97 -18.53
CA SER A 33 4.43 2.64 -19.95
C SER A 33 5.74 2.76 -20.76
N GLY A 34 6.85 3.00 -20.08
CA GLY A 34 8.19 3.17 -20.63
C GLY A 34 9.00 1.87 -20.69
N GLY A 35 10.29 1.96 -20.40
CA GLY A 35 11.17 0.79 -20.27
C GLY A 35 10.92 0.06 -18.94
N ALA A 36 11.18 -1.25 -18.87
CA ALA A 36 10.95 -2.00 -17.64
C ALA A 36 11.92 -1.58 -16.51
N ASP A 37 13.06 -0.99 -16.89
CA ASP A 37 14.10 -0.45 -16.02
C ASP A 37 14.01 1.08 -15.77
N ASP A 38 12.98 1.76 -16.27
CA ASP A 38 12.64 3.12 -15.82
C ASP A 38 12.23 3.10 -14.34
N GLN A 39 12.73 4.06 -13.54
CA GLN A 39 12.60 4.04 -12.08
C GLN A 39 11.90 5.29 -11.54
N LEU A 40 11.12 5.11 -10.48
CA LEU A 40 10.56 6.19 -9.67
C LEU A 40 11.20 6.18 -8.28
N ASN A 41 11.96 7.22 -7.95
CA ASN A 41 12.52 7.42 -6.62
C ASN A 41 11.66 8.42 -5.83
N ILE A 42 11.32 8.04 -4.61
CA ILE A 42 10.60 8.89 -3.64
C ILE A 42 11.60 9.40 -2.62
N TRP A 43 11.80 10.71 -2.60
CA TRP A 43 12.70 11.41 -1.68
C TRP A 43 11.90 12.31 -0.74
N VAL A 44 12.46 12.56 0.44
CA VAL A 44 12.06 13.66 1.33
C VAL A 44 13.19 14.69 1.35
N ARG A 45 12.84 15.97 1.18
CA ARG A 45 13.72 17.11 1.45
C ARG A 45 13.29 17.75 2.77
N GLU A 46 14.05 17.51 3.84
CA GLU A 46 13.75 17.92 5.23
C GLU A 46 14.60 19.14 5.63
N TYR A 47 13.97 20.19 6.19
CA TYR A 47 14.62 21.50 6.42
C TYR A 47 14.77 21.79 7.92
N THR A 48 15.91 21.39 8.48
CA THR A 48 16.26 21.59 9.91
C THR A 48 17.00 22.93 10.14
N ALA A 49 17.37 23.23 11.38
CA ALA A 49 18.21 24.38 11.70
C ALA A 49 19.64 24.25 11.14
N GLU A 50 20.16 23.03 11.13
CA GLU A 50 21.49 22.66 10.60
C GLU A 50 21.48 22.60 9.07
N ASN A 51 20.34 22.24 8.46
CA ASN A 51 20.16 22.11 7.02
C ASN A 51 19.07 23.07 6.48
N PRO A 52 19.26 24.40 6.55
CA PRO A 52 18.24 25.38 6.14
C PRO A 52 17.95 25.37 4.63
N LYS A 53 18.84 24.78 3.81
CA LYS A 53 18.64 24.55 2.38
C LYS A 53 17.87 23.25 2.06
N GLY A 54 17.61 22.41 3.06
CA GLY A 54 16.94 21.12 2.95
C GLY A 54 17.90 19.97 2.63
N ALA A 55 17.92 18.94 3.48
CA ALA A 55 18.65 17.70 3.23
C ALA A 55 17.77 16.70 2.47
N LEU A 56 18.26 16.13 1.37
CA LEU A 56 17.57 15.08 0.61
C LEU A 56 17.86 13.70 1.19
N ARG A 57 16.82 12.90 1.39
CA ARG A 57 16.87 11.52 1.87
C ARG A 57 15.99 10.63 0.99
N LEU A 58 16.59 9.62 0.36
CA LEU A 58 15.84 8.60 -0.37
C LEU A 58 14.98 7.82 0.62
N ILE A 59 13.71 7.64 0.30
CA ILE A 59 12.78 6.84 1.10
C ILE A 59 12.55 5.48 0.43
N GLN A 60 12.27 5.48 -0.88
CA GLN A 60 11.93 4.26 -1.61
C GLN A 60 12.23 4.41 -3.10
N ASN A 61 12.75 3.34 -3.70
CA ASN A 61 12.81 3.13 -5.15
C ASN A 61 11.63 2.25 -5.57
N ILE A 62 10.97 2.59 -6.67
CA ILE A 62 9.78 1.92 -7.20
C ILE A 62 10.02 1.56 -8.66
N SER A 63 9.72 0.30 -8.99
CA SER A 63 9.72 -0.28 -10.33
C SER A 63 8.42 -1.08 -10.55
N GLY A 64 8.08 -1.38 -11.81
CA GLY A 64 6.82 -2.07 -12.16
C GLY A 64 5.68 -1.14 -12.61
N SER A 65 4.46 -1.67 -12.74
CA SER A 65 3.36 -1.03 -13.51
C SER A 65 1.98 -1.01 -12.83
N TRP A 66 1.26 0.11 -13.03
CA TRP A 66 -0.14 0.39 -12.66
C TRP A 66 -0.55 -0.09 -11.26
N GLU A 67 0.09 0.42 -10.21
CA GLU A 67 -0.19 0.04 -8.81
C GLU A 67 -0.36 1.23 -7.87
N LEU A 68 -1.16 1.01 -6.82
CA LEU A 68 -1.31 1.91 -5.68
C LEU A 68 -0.13 1.65 -4.72
N TYR A 69 0.69 2.67 -4.50
CA TYR A 69 1.83 2.60 -3.61
C TYR A 69 1.51 3.25 -2.27
N HIS A 70 2.04 2.67 -1.21
CA HIS A 70 2.02 3.22 0.15
C HIS A 70 3.46 3.37 0.62
N VAL A 71 3.91 4.62 0.80
CA VAL A 71 5.27 4.95 1.20
C VAL A 71 5.24 5.55 2.60
N MET A 72 5.81 4.84 3.57
CA MET A 72 5.88 5.31 4.96
C MET A 72 6.94 6.40 5.08
N LEU A 73 6.51 7.60 5.48
CA LEU A 73 7.40 8.69 5.83
C LEU A 73 7.50 8.80 7.36
N ASN A 74 8.73 9.05 7.83
CA ASN A 74 9.02 9.44 9.20
C ASN A 74 9.85 10.71 9.12
N VAL A 75 9.17 11.84 9.30
CA VAL A 75 9.68 13.20 9.09
C VAL A 75 9.15 14.05 10.24
N SER A 76 10.02 14.85 10.85
CA SER A 76 9.68 15.65 12.04
C SER A 76 9.73 17.14 11.77
N ASP A 77 10.64 17.58 10.92
CA ASP A 77 10.76 18.97 10.51
C ASP A 77 9.91 19.27 9.27
N LYS A 78 9.79 20.56 8.93
CA LYS A 78 9.11 21.00 7.71
C LYS A 78 9.81 20.37 6.49
N PHE A 79 9.04 19.85 5.54
CA PHE A 79 9.60 19.04 4.45
C PHE A 79 8.83 19.13 3.14
N ARG A 80 9.46 18.68 2.06
CA ARG A 80 8.83 18.44 0.76
C ARG A 80 9.01 16.98 0.36
N VAL A 81 8.03 16.42 -0.32
CA VAL A 81 8.16 15.16 -1.06
C VAL A 81 8.70 15.50 -2.45
N VAL A 82 9.70 14.76 -2.91
CA VAL A 82 10.26 14.89 -4.26
C VAL A 82 10.14 13.54 -4.95
N PHE A 83 9.36 13.49 -6.03
CA PHE A 83 9.28 12.37 -6.95
C PHE A 83 10.34 12.59 -8.02
N GLU A 84 11.29 11.67 -8.15
CA GLU A 84 12.32 11.68 -9.19
C GLU A 84 12.06 10.51 -10.15
N GLY A 85 11.65 10.80 -11.37
CA GLY A 85 11.61 9.82 -12.45
C GLY A 85 12.97 9.74 -13.13
N VAL A 86 13.55 8.55 -13.20
CA VAL A 86 14.85 8.28 -13.83
C VAL A 86 14.64 7.37 -15.04
N LYS A 87 15.20 7.76 -16.19
CA LYS A 87 15.17 6.92 -17.39
C LYS A 87 16.17 5.76 -17.29
N GLY A 88 15.68 4.55 -17.56
CA GLY A 88 16.47 3.35 -17.75
C GLY A 88 17.19 3.26 -19.11
N GLY A 89 18.03 2.26 -19.27
CA GLY A 89 18.75 1.93 -20.50
C GLY A 89 17.90 1.19 -21.54
N GLU A 90 16.77 0.59 -21.16
CA GLU A 90 15.92 -0.09 -22.14
C GLU A 90 15.16 0.86 -23.09
N ALA A 91 14.70 0.27 -24.19
CA ALA A 91 13.86 0.95 -25.17
C ALA A 91 12.49 1.29 -24.57
N SER A 92 12.22 2.59 -24.41
CA SER A 92 10.95 3.10 -23.88
C SER A 92 10.04 3.60 -24.99
N LYS A 93 8.73 3.29 -24.91
CA LYS A 93 7.69 3.82 -25.81
C LYS A 93 6.76 4.83 -25.13
N GLY A 94 7.02 5.17 -23.86
CA GLY A 94 6.12 5.97 -23.03
C GLY A 94 6.85 6.62 -21.86
N GLY A 95 6.38 6.37 -20.64
CA GLY A 95 7.03 6.82 -19.41
C GLY A 95 6.25 6.54 -18.14
N LEU A 96 6.66 7.23 -17.08
CA LEU A 96 6.10 7.14 -15.74
C LEU A 96 4.98 8.17 -15.58
N SER A 97 3.83 7.75 -15.07
CA SER A 97 2.66 8.59 -14.77
C SER A 97 2.29 8.42 -13.30
N LEU A 98 1.87 9.52 -12.66
CA LEU A 98 1.45 9.56 -11.25
C LEU A 98 0.05 10.17 -11.17
N ASP A 99 -0.80 9.62 -10.31
CA ASP A 99 -2.16 10.13 -10.09
C ASP A 99 -2.63 9.94 -8.63
N ASP A 100 -3.70 10.65 -8.25
CA ASP A 100 -4.35 10.60 -6.92
C ASP A 100 -3.38 10.67 -5.71
N ILE A 101 -2.41 11.58 -5.78
CA ILE A 101 -1.36 11.74 -4.77
C ILE A 101 -1.96 12.31 -3.48
N ASN A 102 -2.00 11.51 -2.42
CA ASN A 102 -2.48 11.89 -1.09
C ASN A 102 -1.39 11.71 -0.03
N LEU A 103 -1.35 12.61 0.96
CA LEU A 103 -0.45 12.54 2.11
C LEU A 103 -1.24 12.75 3.39
N SER A 104 -1.11 11.84 4.36
CA SER A 104 -1.79 11.94 5.65
C SER A 104 -0.87 11.57 6.81
N GLU A 105 -1.12 12.13 8.01
CA GLU A 105 -0.32 11.83 9.22
C GLU A 105 -0.80 10.56 9.93
N THR A 106 -0.80 9.46 9.18
CA THR A 106 -1.26 8.13 9.57
C THR A 106 -0.16 7.09 9.33
N LYS A 107 -0.35 5.87 9.85
CA LYS A 107 0.49 4.72 9.48
C LYS A 107 0.00 4.15 8.15
N CYS A 108 0.92 3.84 7.24
CA CYS A 108 0.58 3.06 6.06
C CYS A 108 0.10 1.64 6.41
N PRO A 109 -0.76 1.02 5.58
CA PRO A 109 -1.11 -0.39 5.71
C PRO A 109 0.16 -1.25 5.61
N GLN A 110 0.27 -2.27 6.46
CA GLN A 110 1.44 -3.18 6.47
C GLN A 110 1.47 -4.10 5.25
N TYR A 111 0.30 -4.41 4.69
CA TYR A 111 0.11 -5.28 3.54
C TYR A 111 -1.02 -4.70 2.68
N THR A 112 -0.89 -4.79 1.36
CA THR A 112 -1.93 -4.40 0.40
C THR A 112 -2.28 -5.62 -0.45
N TRP A 113 -3.55 -6.05 -0.44
CA TRP A 113 -4.03 -7.12 -1.32
C TRP A 113 -4.80 -6.53 -2.49
N ARG A 114 -4.23 -6.61 -3.69
CA ARG A 114 -4.89 -6.19 -4.92
C ARG A 114 -5.61 -7.37 -5.58
N ILE A 115 -6.94 -7.30 -5.66
CA ILE A 115 -7.75 -8.23 -6.44
C ILE A 115 -8.05 -7.59 -7.80
N ARG A 116 -7.49 -8.14 -8.87
CA ARG A 116 -7.77 -7.69 -10.26
C ARG A 116 -9.06 -8.34 -10.77
N ASN A 117 -9.75 -7.69 -11.71
CA ASN A 117 -10.99 -8.18 -12.33
C ASN A 117 -12.13 -8.52 -11.33
N PHE A 118 -12.25 -7.75 -10.24
CA PHE A 118 -13.19 -8.02 -9.14
C PHE A 118 -14.64 -8.22 -9.60
N THR A 119 -15.15 -7.42 -10.55
CA THR A 119 -16.51 -7.57 -11.11
C THR A 119 -16.74 -8.92 -11.77
N SER A 120 -15.73 -9.47 -12.45
CA SER A 120 -15.82 -10.81 -13.07
C SER A 120 -15.82 -11.90 -11.99
N LEU A 121 -14.98 -11.77 -10.97
CA LEU A 121 -15.00 -12.68 -9.81
C LEU A 121 -16.35 -12.64 -9.09
N LEU A 122 -16.92 -11.45 -8.88
CA LEU A 122 -18.26 -11.24 -8.31
C LEU A 122 -19.36 -11.90 -9.17
N ALA A 123 -19.27 -11.81 -10.50
CA ALA A 123 -20.26 -12.44 -11.39
C ALA A 123 -20.13 -13.98 -11.50
N THR A 124 -18.95 -14.55 -11.27
CA THR A 124 -18.64 -15.96 -11.61
C THR A 124 -18.36 -16.87 -10.41
N THR A 125 -18.02 -16.32 -9.23
CA THR A 125 -17.61 -17.10 -8.06
C THR A 125 -18.82 -17.64 -7.30
N PRO A 126 -19.03 -18.97 -7.17
CA PRO A 126 -20.14 -19.51 -6.39
C PRO A 126 -20.03 -19.16 -4.89
N ALA A 127 -21.18 -18.96 -4.23
CA ALA A 127 -21.21 -18.75 -2.78
C ALA A 127 -20.56 -19.93 -2.04
N GLY A 128 -19.74 -19.63 -1.03
CA GLY A 128 -18.92 -20.62 -0.31
C GLY A 128 -17.50 -20.83 -0.86
N SER A 129 -17.19 -20.38 -2.09
CA SER A 129 -15.82 -20.36 -2.61
C SER A 129 -14.96 -19.34 -1.86
N LYS A 130 -13.68 -19.66 -1.63
CA LYS A 130 -12.72 -18.80 -0.91
C LYS A 130 -11.53 -18.41 -1.78
N THR A 131 -11.01 -17.20 -1.60
CA THR A 131 -9.72 -16.76 -2.14
C THR A 131 -8.79 -16.38 -1.00
N TYR A 132 -7.49 -16.70 -1.12
CA TYR A 132 -6.46 -16.49 -0.10
C TYR A 132 -5.33 -15.57 -0.57
N ASN A 133 -4.67 -14.89 0.36
CA ASN A 133 -3.40 -14.18 0.16
C ASN A 133 -2.58 -14.12 1.46
N GLY A 134 -1.27 -14.31 1.39
CA GLY A 134 -0.31 -14.05 2.48
C GLY A 134 0.32 -15.25 3.21
N TYR A 135 1.32 -14.92 4.06
CA TYR A 135 2.00 -15.77 5.05
C TYR A 135 2.50 -14.87 6.21
N SER A 136 2.65 -15.31 7.47
CA SER A 136 2.11 -16.54 8.10
C SER A 136 0.72 -16.28 8.72
N PHE A 137 -0.04 -15.40 8.09
CA PHE A 137 -1.49 -15.34 8.20
C PHE A 137 -2.05 -15.23 6.77
N GLN A 138 -3.32 -15.60 6.60
CA GLN A 138 -4.04 -15.50 5.35
C GLN A 138 -5.37 -14.77 5.53
N ILE A 139 -5.72 -13.95 4.55
CA ILE A 139 -7.06 -13.36 4.45
C ILE A 139 -7.92 -14.26 3.57
N GLY A 140 -9.02 -14.77 4.10
CA GLY A 140 -10.03 -15.54 3.37
C GLY A 140 -11.18 -14.63 2.96
N LEU A 141 -11.39 -14.43 1.65
CA LEU A 141 -12.52 -13.64 1.13
C LEU A 141 -13.57 -14.55 0.48
N TYR A 142 -14.82 -14.37 0.90
CA TYR A 142 -16.01 -14.91 0.26
C TYR A 142 -16.71 -13.77 -0.48
N ILE A 143 -16.45 -13.65 -1.79
CA ILE A 143 -16.90 -12.51 -2.61
C ILE A 143 -18.43 -12.43 -2.65
N ASN A 144 -19.12 -13.56 -2.90
CA ASN A 144 -20.59 -13.70 -2.87
C ASN A 144 -21.13 -14.27 -1.54
N GLY A 145 -20.33 -14.20 -0.47
CA GLY A 145 -20.70 -14.67 0.87
C GLY A 145 -20.60 -16.19 1.09
N LYS A 146 -20.96 -16.61 2.31
CA LYS A 146 -21.05 -18.01 2.73
C LYS A 146 -22.39 -18.61 2.28
N THR A 147 -22.46 -19.93 2.12
CA THR A 147 -23.67 -20.66 1.68
C THR A 147 -24.91 -20.39 2.55
N GLY A 148 -24.74 -20.21 3.87
CA GLY A 148 -25.84 -19.85 4.79
C GLY A 148 -26.19 -18.35 4.82
N SER A 149 -25.49 -17.52 4.06
CA SER A 149 -25.69 -16.06 3.97
C SER A 149 -25.23 -15.55 2.59
N PRO A 150 -25.92 -15.94 1.50
CA PRO A 150 -25.58 -15.48 0.15
C PRO A 150 -25.68 -13.96 0.02
N ASP A 151 -25.03 -13.42 -1.00
CA ASP A 151 -24.99 -11.99 -1.37
C ASP A 151 -24.40 -11.06 -0.29
N LYS A 152 -23.87 -11.62 0.80
CA LYS A 152 -23.21 -10.90 1.89
C LYS A 152 -21.71 -11.22 1.88
N MET A 153 -20.94 -10.38 1.19
CA MET A 153 -19.48 -10.48 1.16
C MET A 153 -18.92 -10.61 2.59
N ALA A 154 -18.06 -11.61 2.80
CA ALA A 154 -17.50 -11.91 4.12
C ALA A 154 -15.99 -12.09 4.05
N ILE A 155 -15.29 -11.50 5.02
CA ILE A 155 -13.83 -11.51 5.13
C ILE A 155 -13.42 -12.15 6.45
N TYR A 156 -12.43 -13.03 6.40
CA TYR A 156 -11.93 -13.80 7.54
C TYR A 156 -10.41 -13.67 7.63
N PHE A 157 -9.92 -13.65 8.87
CA PHE A 157 -8.50 -13.68 9.17
C PHE A 157 -8.14 -15.08 9.68
N HIS A 158 -7.13 -15.70 9.09
CA HIS A 158 -6.63 -17.01 9.47
C HIS A 158 -5.16 -16.92 9.85
N LEU A 159 -4.77 -17.42 11.02
CA LEU A 159 -3.35 -17.72 11.28
C LEU A 159 -2.97 -18.98 10.50
N THR A 160 -1.77 -19.01 9.94
CA THR A 160 -1.25 -20.16 9.18
C THR A 160 0.13 -20.53 9.69
N SER A 161 0.61 -21.72 9.34
CA SER A 161 1.98 -22.10 9.70
C SER A 161 3.02 -21.15 9.09
N GLY A 162 4.11 -20.92 9.81
CA GLY A 162 5.17 -19.99 9.47
C GLY A 162 6.56 -20.44 9.94
N PRO A 163 7.64 -19.87 9.38
CA PRO A 163 9.02 -20.27 9.67
C PRO A 163 9.51 -19.88 11.08
N ASN A 164 8.66 -19.25 11.90
CA ASN A 164 8.98 -18.77 13.24
C ASN A 164 8.09 -19.39 14.33
N ASP A 165 7.17 -20.30 13.99
CA ASP A 165 6.13 -20.78 14.91
C ASP A 165 6.68 -21.39 16.20
N ASP A 166 7.80 -22.12 16.11
CA ASP A 166 8.55 -22.71 17.24
C ASP A 166 9.08 -21.67 18.25
N LYS A 167 9.12 -20.39 17.86
CA LYS A 167 9.62 -19.26 18.67
C LYS A 167 8.49 -18.32 19.11
N LEU A 168 7.25 -18.58 18.70
CA LEU A 168 6.09 -17.74 18.99
C LEU A 168 5.28 -18.29 20.16
N GLN A 169 4.61 -17.39 20.90
CA GLN A 169 3.70 -17.77 21.97
C GLN A 169 2.36 -18.23 21.39
N TRP A 170 1.90 -19.40 21.82
CA TRP A 170 0.63 -20.00 21.42
C TRP A 170 -0.26 -20.31 22.66
N PRO A 171 -1.60 -20.13 22.57
CA PRO A 171 -2.35 -19.48 21.50
C PRO A 171 -1.95 -18.01 21.29
N CYS A 172 -2.06 -17.51 20.06
CA CYS A 172 -1.56 -16.19 19.66
C CYS A 172 -2.21 -15.05 20.50
N PRO A 173 -1.47 -14.37 21.39
CA PRO A 173 -2.08 -13.50 22.38
C PRO A 173 -2.28 -12.07 21.88
N TRP A 174 -3.52 -11.60 21.90
CA TRP A 174 -3.94 -10.21 21.80
C TRP A 174 -3.39 -9.46 20.58
N ARG A 175 -3.33 -10.12 19.42
CA ARG A 175 -2.96 -9.49 18.14
C ARG A 175 -4.21 -8.95 17.47
N GLN A 176 -4.27 -7.64 17.30
CA GLN A 176 -5.30 -6.98 16.51
C GLN A 176 -4.93 -7.01 15.02
N ALA A 177 -5.87 -7.45 14.18
CA ALA A 177 -5.78 -7.37 12.73
C ALA A 177 -6.92 -6.49 12.21
N SER A 178 -6.55 -5.44 11.48
CA SER A 178 -7.48 -4.52 10.82
C SER A 178 -7.47 -4.81 9.31
N MET A 179 -8.64 -5.15 8.77
CA MET A 179 -8.87 -5.44 7.36
C MET A 179 -9.73 -4.32 6.78
N GLU A 180 -9.28 -3.74 5.67
CA GLU A 180 -9.88 -2.52 5.10
C GLU A 180 -10.14 -2.72 3.62
N LEU A 181 -11.42 -2.66 3.22
CA LEU A 181 -11.82 -2.57 1.82
C LEU A 181 -11.83 -1.08 1.45
N MET A 182 -10.82 -0.67 0.68
CA MET A 182 -10.61 0.72 0.30
C MET A 182 -11.63 1.19 -0.75
N ASP A 183 -12.31 2.28 -0.42
CA ASP A 183 -12.94 3.17 -1.37
C ASP A 183 -11.84 3.98 -2.09
N GLN A 184 -11.80 3.90 -3.41
CA GLN A 184 -10.74 4.47 -4.24
C GLN A 184 -11.08 5.90 -4.69
N ASN A 185 -11.66 6.70 -3.79
CA ASN A 185 -11.89 8.13 -4.05
C ASN A 185 -10.53 8.86 -4.23
N PRO A 186 -10.38 9.70 -5.28
CA PRO A 186 -9.20 10.54 -5.50
C PRO A 186 -8.74 11.35 -4.27
N ASP A 187 -9.67 11.85 -3.46
CA ASP A 187 -9.36 12.58 -2.22
C ASP A 187 -9.57 11.69 -1.00
N ILE A 188 -8.52 11.50 -0.21
CA ILE A 188 -8.55 10.73 1.05
C ILE A 188 -9.62 11.24 2.03
N GLN A 189 -9.98 12.54 1.99
CA GLN A 189 -10.99 13.12 2.88
C GLN A 189 -12.41 12.65 2.56
N HIS A 190 -12.64 12.16 1.34
CA HIS A 190 -13.94 11.75 0.83
C HIS A 190 -14.11 10.22 0.74
N ARG A 191 -13.15 9.44 1.27
CA ARG A 191 -13.18 7.96 1.24
C ARG A 191 -14.07 7.37 2.32
N MET A 192 -14.98 6.50 1.93
CA MET A 192 -15.84 5.71 2.83
C MET A 192 -15.37 4.25 2.92
N ASN A 193 -14.13 4.05 3.35
CA ASN A 193 -13.50 2.74 3.48
C ASN A 193 -14.30 1.82 4.44
N ASN A 194 -14.48 0.56 4.06
CA ASN A 194 -15.23 -0.41 4.87
C ASN A 194 -14.24 -1.27 5.69
N ILE A 195 -14.13 -0.94 6.98
CA ILE A 195 -13.11 -1.51 7.89
C ILE A 195 -13.74 -2.58 8.80
N ARG A 196 -13.03 -3.69 9.01
CA ARG A 196 -13.32 -4.71 10.04
C ARG A 196 -12.07 -4.98 10.85
N MET A 197 -12.24 -5.08 12.16
CA MET A 197 -11.14 -5.36 13.09
C MET A 197 -11.46 -6.61 13.90
N ILE A 198 -10.49 -7.50 14.03
CA ILE A 198 -10.54 -8.67 14.90
C ILE A 198 -9.33 -8.64 15.84
N THR A 199 -9.43 -9.30 17.00
CA THR A 199 -8.32 -9.45 17.94
C THR A 199 -8.23 -10.90 18.37
N THR A 200 -7.04 -11.50 18.32
CA THR A 200 -6.83 -12.88 18.77
C THR A 200 -6.95 -12.95 20.28
N ASP A 201 -7.95 -13.67 20.77
CA ASP A 201 -8.18 -13.89 22.20
C ASP A 201 -7.59 -15.27 22.57
N PRO A 202 -6.49 -15.32 23.35
CA PRO A 202 -5.84 -16.59 23.69
C PRO A 202 -6.66 -17.47 24.65
N THR A 203 -7.81 -16.97 25.15
CA THR A 203 -8.75 -17.75 25.96
C THR A 203 -9.87 -18.41 25.15
N LYS A 204 -9.98 -18.07 23.85
CA LYS A 204 -10.99 -18.63 22.95
C LYS A 204 -10.39 -19.70 22.03
N ASN A 205 -10.83 -20.93 22.23
CA ASN A 205 -10.37 -22.11 21.47
C ASN A 205 -11.30 -22.50 20.30
N THR A 206 -12.34 -21.71 19.99
CA THR A 206 -13.37 -22.06 18.99
C THR A 206 -13.07 -21.48 17.61
N THR A 207 -13.13 -22.33 16.59
CA THR A 207 -13.16 -21.95 15.18
C THR A 207 -14.60 -21.96 14.66
N ASP A 208 -15.14 -20.79 14.35
CA ASP A 208 -16.48 -20.58 13.72
C ASP A 208 -16.43 -20.59 12.15
#